data_AF-A0A485KPQ7-F1
#
_entry.id   AF-A0A485KPQ7-F1
#
_cell.length_a   1.000
_cell.length_b   1.000
_cell.length_c   1.000
_cell.angle_alpha   90.00
_cell.angle_beta   90.00
_cell.angle_gamma   90.00
#
_symmetry.space_group_name_H-M   'P 1'
#
loop_
_entity.id
_entity.type
_entity.pdbx_description
1 polymer ?
#
loop_
_entity_poly.entity_id
_entity_poly.type
_entity_poly.pdbx_seq_one_letter_code
_entity_poly.pdbx_strand_id
1 'polypeptide(L)'
;MDRLFAAAMGKVLATKDMKKALDVDMFTPLAHPPSIARPTQSVADFVVSFLRLRRGDMLLRPICVVGIVSSPQLAFWVAFLNAYFDVASFSSLPIPALARNRRLLQCNAIDATGRAQLALHGSHVLDAVSRHVPPASGVALVLIHEPLGTDGGGGHVTTTTTELSATINGKLVVVLPLSHLPSIHAQAQRVLQVILQHLGLVHCPFFDCVMNASKPRDEAASSTARVLDVCPLCLRKVSLAQPQFNVVRRYNALLVVVTDDDTHRNASAAWDDLRSWCTERLAFITDGNGMPHSHQEATNHAHGSDGHRHIHSRTTCAVDISKLRLLKQRLNKRSSHARGRRC
;
A
#
# COMPACT_ATOMS: atom_id res chain seq x y z
N MET A 1 -22.59 -7.36 6.58
CA MET A 1 -21.22 -6.81 6.67
C MET A 1 -21.20 -5.43 7.33
N ASP A 2 -22.19 -4.59 7.02
CA ASP A 2 -22.21 -3.16 7.31
C ASP A 2 -22.07 -2.79 8.78
N ARG A 3 -22.71 -3.53 9.71
CA ARG A 3 -22.59 -3.24 11.15
C ARG A 3 -21.19 -3.53 11.71
N LEU A 4 -20.58 -4.64 11.31
CA LEU A 4 -19.23 -5.01 11.74
C LEU A 4 -18.19 -4.07 11.12
N PHE A 5 -18.36 -3.72 9.85
CA PHE A 5 -17.51 -2.74 9.18
C PHE A 5 -17.63 -1.36 9.81
N ALA A 6 -18.85 -0.87 10.08
CA ALA A 6 -19.06 0.41 10.74
C ALA A 6 -18.43 0.44 12.14
N ALA A 7 -18.55 -0.65 12.90
CA ALA A 7 -17.86 -0.80 14.18
C ALA A 7 -16.34 -0.77 14.03
N ALA A 8 -15.79 -1.45 13.01
CA ALA A 8 -14.36 -1.49 12.74
C ALA A 8 -13.80 -0.13 12.28
N MET A 9 -14.56 0.66 11.52
CA MET A 9 -14.14 1.99 11.02
C MET A 9 -14.08 3.05 12.11
N GLY A 10 -14.95 2.95 13.13
CA GLY A 10 -15.07 3.96 14.19
C GLY A 10 -15.64 5.30 13.69
N LYS A 11 -15.51 6.36 14.50
CA LYS A 11 -16.02 7.71 14.17
C LYS A 11 -15.17 8.38 13.09
N VAL A 12 -15.83 9.02 12.12
CA VAL A 12 -15.20 9.66 10.96
C VAL A 12 -14.67 11.05 11.32
N LEU A 13 -13.41 11.14 11.76
CA LEU A 13 -12.63 12.39 11.79
C LEU A 13 -11.83 12.54 10.50
N ALA A 14 -12.48 12.45 9.34
CA ALA A 14 -11.83 12.43 8.04
C ALA A 14 -12.17 13.68 7.23
N THR A 15 -11.24 14.13 6.39
CA THR A 15 -11.54 15.16 5.37
C THR A 15 -12.66 14.67 4.45
N LYS A 16 -13.33 15.58 3.73
CA LYS A 16 -14.40 15.22 2.80
C LYS A 16 -13.92 14.19 1.75
N ASP A 17 -12.71 14.37 1.25
CA ASP A 17 -12.12 13.51 0.22
C ASP A 17 -11.76 12.14 0.79
N MET A 18 -11.20 12.11 2.00
CA MET A 18 -10.97 10.86 2.71
C MET A 18 -12.30 10.15 2.99
N LYS A 19 -13.36 10.86 3.41
CA LYS A 19 -14.69 10.24 3.61
C LYS A 19 -15.21 9.57 2.34
N LYS A 20 -15.04 10.19 1.17
CA LYS A 20 -15.39 9.59 -0.12
C LYS A 20 -14.49 8.40 -0.46
N ALA A 21 -13.19 8.51 -0.22
CA ALA A 21 -12.25 7.42 -0.47
C ALA A 21 -12.53 6.18 0.40
N LEU A 22 -13.18 6.37 1.55
CA LEU A 22 -13.57 5.33 2.48
C LEU A 22 -14.94 4.71 2.18
N ASP A 23 -15.58 5.09 1.08
CA ASP A 23 -16.86 4.51 0.67
C ASP A 23 -16.70 3.02 0.35
N VAL A 24 -17.55 2.18 0.94
CA VAL A 24 -17.46 0.72 0.85
C VAL A 24 -17.88 0.21 -0.50
N ASP A 25 -18.83 0.89 -1.14
CA ASP A 25 -19.40 0.48 -2.44
C ASP A 25 -18.34 0.50 -3.56
N MET A 26 -17.19 1.12 -3.30
CA MET A 26 -16.04 1.18 -4.19
C MET A 26 -15.12 -0.05 -4.13
N PHE A 27 -15.24 -0.87 -3.09
CA PHE A 27 -14.29 -1.95 -2.83
C PHE A 27 -14.98 -3.30 -2.91
N THR A 28 -14.30 -4.25 -3.53
CA THR A 28 -14.78 -5.62 -3.63
C THR A 28 -14.69 -6.28 -2.26
N PRO A 29 -15.82 -6.64 -1.65
CA PRO A 29 -15.79 -7.41 -0.42
C PRO A 29 -15.32 -8.84 -0.73
N LEU A 30 -14.66 -9.49 0.23
CA LEU A 30 -14.29 -10.88 0.03
C LEU A 30 -15.54 -11.75 -0.10
N ALA A 31 -15.60 -12.57 -1.17
CA ALA A 31 -16.72 -13.47 -1.43
C ALA A 31 -17.00 -14.42 -0.25
N HIS A 32 -15.95 -14.80 0.47
CA HIS A 32 -16.03 -15.63 1.66
C HIS A 32 -15.30 -14.90 2.78
N PRO A 33 -15.99 -14.14 3.65
CA PRO A 33 -15.34 -13.56 4.81
C PRO A 33 -14.71 -14.72 5.59
N PRO A 34 -13.40 -14.64 5.93
CA PRO A 34 -12.75 -15.76 6.59
C PRO A 34 -13.52 -16.10 7.86
N SER A 35 -13.68 -17.41 8.09
CA SER A 35 -14.13 -17.92 9.39
C SER A 35 -13.42 -17.13 10.49
N ILE A 36 -14.19 -16.63 11.46
CA ILE A 36 -13.89 -15.60 12.47
C ILE A 36 -12.60 -15.85 13.30
N ALA A 37 -11.87 -16.93 13.03
CA ALA A 37 -10.65 -17.35 13.69
C ALA A 37 -9.48 -16.33 13.65
N ARG A 38 -9.45 -15.36 12.72
CA ARG A 38 -8.41 -14.32 12.73
C ARG A 38 -8.95 -13.02 13.33
N PRO A 39 -8.33 -12.48 14.39
CA PRO A 39 -8.78 -11.24 14.99
C PRO A 39 -8.63 -10.09 14.00
N THR A 40 -9.75 -9.47 13.65
CA THR A 40 -9.72 -8.25 12.86
C THR A 40 -9.39 -7.06 13.74
N GLN A 41 -8.38 -6.28 13.36
CA GLN A 41 -8.04 -5.06 14.08
C GLN A 41 -8.97 -3.93 13.65
N SER A 42 -9.75 -3.38 14.58
CA SER A 42 -10.52 -2.15 14.33
C SER A 42 -9.60 -0.93 14.20
N VAL A 43 -10.13 0.20 13.74
CA VAL A 43 -9.41 1.50 13.73
C VAL A 43 -9.11 1.95 15.16
N ALA A 44 -10.00 1.69 16.12
CA ALA A 44 -9.76 2.03 17.52
C ALA A 44 -8.61 1.20 18.11
N ASP A 45 -8.62 -0.12 17.87
CA ASP A 45 -7.54 -1.00 18.32
C ASP A 45 -6.22 -0.63 17.64
N PHE A 46 -6.27 -0.28 16.36
CA PHE A 46 -5.13 0.26 15.64
C PHE A 46 -4.58 1.49 16.36
N VAL A 47 -5.40 2.50 16.68
CA VAL A 47 -4.93 3.72 17.38
C VAL A 47 -4.30 3.38 18.73
N VAL A 48 -4.93 2.51 19.53
CA VAL A 48 -4.37 2.10 20.83
C VAL A 48 -3.03 1.40 20.66
N SER A 49 -2.92 0.48 19.70
CA SER A 49 -1.66 -0.24 19.44
C SER A 49 -0.58 0.68 18.84
N PHE A 50 -0.96 1.55 17.92
CA PHE A 50 -0.10 2.53 17.27
C PHE A 50 0.53 3.50 18.27
N LEU A 51 -0.27 4.03 19.19
CA LEU A 51 0.22 4.92 20.26
C LEU A 51 1.20 4.21 21.21
N ARG A 52 1.02 2.92 21.45
CA ARG A 52 1.92 2.13 22.32
C ARG A 52 3.24 1.80 21.65
N LEU A 53 3.25 1.63 20.32
CA LEU A 53 4.37 1.00 19.65
C LEU A 53 5.66 1.85 19.62
N ARG A 54 5.67 3.16 19.94
CA ARG A 54 6.78 4.12 19.68
C ARG A 54 7.31 4.12 18.23
N ARG A 55 6.87 3.18 17.39
CA ARG A 55 7.07 3.02 15.95
C ARG A 55 6.10 3.87 15.14
N GLY A 56 5.13 4.53 15.78
CA GLY A 56 4.18 5.41 15.11
C GLY A 56 4.84 6.58 14.37
N ASP A 57 6.06 6.94 14.75
CA ASP A 57 6.85 7.95 14.06
C ASP A 57 7.55 7.42 12.78
N MET A 58 7.36 6.16 12.38
CA MET A 58 8.12 5.59 11.27
C MET A 58 8.00 6.44 10.00
N LEU A 59 6.79 6.84 9.60
CA LEU A 59 6.57 7.71 8.44
C LEU A 59 6.86 9.20 8.72
N LEU A 60 6.98 9.59 9.99
CA LEU A 60 7.30 10.95 10.40
C LEU A 60 8.81 11.22 10.39
N ARG A 61 9.61 10.16 10.40
CA ARG A 61 11.07 10.24 10.34
C ARG A 61 11.56 9.98 8.91
N PRO A 62 12.74 10.49 8.55
CA PRO A 62 13.38 10.13 7.29
C PRO A 62 13.58 8.60 7.21
N ILE A 63 13.11 8.01 6.11
CA ILE A 63 13.30 6.59 5.80
C ILE A 63 14.36 6.49 4.70
N CYS A 64 15.40 5.72 4.96
CA CYS A 64 16.45 5.46 3.98
C CYS A 64 16.14 4.14 3.26
N VAL A 65 15.79 4.20 1.98
CA VAL A 65 15.70 3.03 1.11
C VAL A 65 17.11 2.69 0.64
N VAL A 66 17.60 1.54 1.07
CA VAL A 66 18.96 1.10 0.82
C VAL A 66 18.93 0.03 -0.27
N GLY A 67 19.61 0.29 -1.38
CA GLY A 67 19.90 -0.72 -2.39
C GLY A 67 21.28 -1.31 -2.12
N ILE A 68 21.39 -2.62 -1.94
CA ILE A 68 22.68 -3.31 -1.90
C ILE A 68 22.95 -3.86 -3.29
N VAL A 69 24.17 -3.63 -3.79
CA VAL A 69 24.55 -3.88 -5.21
C VAL A 69 23.86 -2.86 -6.13
N SER A 70 24.34 -2.72 -7.37
CA SER A 70 23.76 -1.82 -8.37
C SER A 70 22.31 -2.22 -8.69
N SER A 71 21.36 -1.83 -7.84
CA SER A 71 19.93 -1.95 -8.12
C SER A 71 19.51 -0.73 -8.93
N PRO A 72 19.30 -0.87 -10.26
CA PRO A 72 18.89 0.26 -11.11
C PRO A 72 17.50 0.82 -10.73
N GLN A 73 16.80 0.17 -9.79
CA GLN A 73 15.41 0.47 -9.43
C GLN A 73 15.29 1.31 -8.15
N LEU A 74 16.39 1.71 -7.51
CA LEU A 74 16.30 2.43 -6.23
C LEU A 74 15.58 3.78 -6.35
N ALA A 75 15.81 4.50 -7.46
CA ALA A 75 15.10 5.74 -7.75
C ALA A 75 13.59 5.52 -7.90
N PHE A 76 13.20 4.46 -8.63
CA PHE A 76 11.81 4.03 -8.76
C PHE A 76 11.18 3.74 -7.39
N TRP A 77 11.85 2.94 -6.55
CA TRP A 77 11.32 2.59 -5.22
C TRP A 77 11.09 3.82 -4.34
N VAL A 78 12.02 4.77 -4.33
CA VAL A 78 11.85 6.01 -3.58
C VAL A 78 10.67 6.82 -4.10
N ALA A 79 10.57 7.01 -5.42
CA ALA A 79 9.46 7.74 -6.04
C ALA A 79 8.11 7.06 -5.74
N PHE A 80 8.04 5.74 -5.92
CA PHE A 80 6.85 4.93 -5.67
C PHE A 80 6.42 4.99 -4.19
N LEU A 81 7.35 4.82 -3.25
CA LEU A 81 7.01 4.84 -1.82
C LEU A 81 6.62 6.23 -1.32
N ASN A 82 7.31 7.28 -1.78
CA ASN A 82 6.91 8.67 -1.50
C ASN A 82 5.49 8.95 -2.03
N ALA A 83 5.19 8.53 -3.26
CA ALA A 83 3.85 8.66 -3.85
C ALA A 83 2.80 7.85 -3.08
N TYR A 84 3.10 6.60 -2.73
CA TYR A 84 2.15 5.67 -2.11
C TYR A 84 1.77 6.09 -0.69
N PHE A 85 2.74 6.52 0.12
CA PHE A 85 2.47 6.93 1.51
C PHE A 85 2.15 8.43 1.63
N ASP A 86 2.22 9.16 0.53
CA ASP A 86 2.03 10.61 0.48
C ASP A 86 3.00 11.35 1.41
N VAL A 87 4.29 11.01 1.28
CA VAL A 87 5.38 11.54 2.11
C VAL A 87 6.55 11.96 1.22
N ALA A 88 7.40 12.85 1.74
CA ALA A 88 8.67 13.22 1.12
C ALA A 88 9.88 12.73 1.93
N SER A 89 9.67 11.77 2.84
CA SER A 89 10.66 11.31 3.81
C SER A 89 11.48 10.12 3.32
N PHE A 90 11.13 9.48 2.20
CA PHE A 90 11.96 8.43 1.62
C PHE A 90 13.12 9.04 0.83
N SER A 91 14.33 8.55 1.12
CA SER A 91 15.58 8.87 0.43
C SER A 91 16.27 7.59 -0.02
N SER A 92 17.06 7.65 -1.08
CA SER A 92 17.83 6.51 -1.54
C SER A 92 19.27 6.56 -1.01
N LEU A 93 19.79 5.41 -0.63
CA LEU A 93 21.22 5.22 -0.40
C LEU A 93 21.66 3.95 -1.14
N PRO A 94 22.32 4.08 -2.30
CA PRO A 94 23.02 2.93 -2.84
C PRO A 94 24.17 2.62 -1.88
N ILE A 95 24.21 1.41 -1.34
CA ILE A 95 25.43 0.85 -0.78
C ILE A 95 26.06 0.07 -1.93
N PRO A 96 26.99 0.68 -2.69
CA PRO A 96 27.77 -0.08 -3.67
C PRO A 96 28.49 -1.13 -2.85
N ALA A 97 27.99 -2.36 -2.88
CA ALA A 97 28.53 -3.47 -2.12
C ALA A 97 30.02 -3.56 -2.46
N LEU A 98 30.86 -3.06 -1.56
CA LEU A 98 32.32 -3.02 -1.58
C LEU A 98 32.90 -3.34 -2.97
N ALA A 99 32.98 -2.34 -3.85
CA ALA A 99 33.41 -2.47 -5.26
C ALA A 99 34.81 -3.08 -5.48
N ARG A 100 35.53 -3.50 -4.42
CA ARG A 100 36.78 -4.27 -4.50
C ARG A 100 36.84 -5.55 -3.63
N ASN A 101 35.99 -5.73 -2.62
CA ASN A 101 36.07 -6.87 -1.67
C ASN A 101 34.69 -7.52 -1.40
N ARG A 102 33.97 -7.88 -2.47
CA ARG A 102 32.66 -8.55 -2.42
C ARG A 102 32.61 -9.82 -1.54
N ARG A 103 33.76 -10.47 -1.29
CA ARG A 103 33.87 -11.66 -0.43
C ARG A 103 33.41 -11.46 1.01
N LEU A 104 33.42 -10.23 1.53
CA LEU A 104 33.05 -9.98 2.92
C LEU A 104 31.54 -10.05 3.17
N LEU A 105 30.68 -9.83 2.16
CA LEU A 105 29.23 -9.88 2.32
C LEU A 105 28.62 -11.20 1.83
N GLN A 106 29.40 -11.98 1.08
CA GLN A 106 28.92 -13.11 0.31
C GLN A 106 29.26 -14.41 1.03
N CYS A 107 28.29 -15.29 1.14
CA CYS A 107 28.49 -16.68 1.50
C CYS A 107 28.15 -17.55 0.29
N ASN A 108 28.88 -18.66 0.13
CA ASN A 108 28.46 -19.72 -0.78
C ASN A 108 27.24 -20.38 -0.14
N ALA A 109 26.08 -20.21 -0.76
CA ALA A 109 24.89 -20.96 -0.44
C ALA A 109 24.68 -22.06 -1.48
N ILE A 110 23.95 -23.09 -1.07
CA ILE A 110 23.49 -24.13 -1.98
C ILE A 110 21.99 -23.96 -2.04
N ASP A 111 21.45 -23.74 -3.23
CA ASP A 111 20.01 -23.61 -3.41
C ASP A 111 19.30 -24.97 -3.21
N ALA A 112 17.96 -24.97 -3.24
CA ALA A 112 17.17 -26.19 -3.10
C ALA A 112 17.47 -27.26 -4.17
N THR A 113 18.13 -26.89 -5.28
CA THR A 113 18.52 -27.78 -6.38
C THR A 113 19.96 -28.30 -6.27
N GLY A 114 20.69 -27.94 -5.21
CA GLY A 114 22.08 -28.33 -5.05
C GLY A 114 23.07 -27.44 -5.80
N ARG A 115 22.64 -26.33 -6.41
CA ARG A 115 23.53 -25.41 -7.15
C ARG A 115 24.12 -24.38 -6.21
N ALA A 116 25.42 -24.12 -6.37
CA ALA A 116 26.09 -23.04 -5.67
C ALA A 116 25.49 -21.70 -6.12
N GLN A 117 24.92 -20.96 -5.18
CA GLN A 117 24.38 -19.64 -5.37
C GLN A 117 25.08 -18.68 -4.41
N LEU A 118 25.35 -17.49 -4.90
CA LEU A 118 25.88 -16.41 -4.09
C LEU A 118 24.76 -15.83 -3.22
N ALA A 119 24.90 -15.90 -1.90
CA ALA A 119 23.94 -15.33 -0.95
C ALA A 119 24.59 -14.24 -0.10
N LEU A 120 23.77 -13.32 0.42
CA LEU A 120 24.20 -12.29 1.35
C LEU A 120 24.07 -12.80 2.78
N HIS A 121 25.11 -12.55 3.58
CA HIS A 121 25.09 -12.86 5.00
C HIS A 121 24.31 -11.79 5.77
N GLY A 122 23.23 -12.18 6.47
CA GLY A 122 22.33 -11.24 7.14
C GLY A 122 23.05 -10.30 8.12
N SER A 123 23.96 -10.83 8.95
CA SER A 123 24.71 -10.01 9.92
C SER A 123 25.62 -8.98 9.24
N HIS A 124 26.22 -9.31 8.09
CA HIS A 124 27.09 -8.40 7.37
C HIS A 124 26.30 -7.31 6.64
N VAL A 125 25.10 -7.65 6.15
CA VAL A 125 24.14 -6.66 5.62
C VAL A 125 23.77 -5.67 6.72
N LEU A 126 23.38 -6.15 7.90
CA LEU A 126 23.01 -5.30 9.03
C LEU A 126 24.15 -4.39 9.48
N ASP A 127 25.37 -4.92 9.57
CA ASP A 127 26.58 -4.17 9.92
C ASP A 127 26.90 -3.09 8.86
N ALA A 128 26.87 -3.43 7.56
CA ALA A 128 27.06 -2.45 6.49
C ALA A 128 26.03 -1.32 6.55
N VAL A 129 24.75 -1.66 6.73
CA VAL A 129 23.66 -0.69 6.87
C VAL A 129 23.87 0.21 8.09
N SER A 130 24.33 -0.35 9.22
CA SER A 130 24.60 0.42 10.43
C SER A 130 25.67 1.51 10.26
N ARG A 131 26.65 1.26 9.38
CA ARG A 131 27.77 2.17 9.09
C ARG A 131 27.43 3.25 8.06
N HIS A 132 26.54 2.94 7.12
CA HIS A 132 26.27 3.81 5.97
C HIS A 132 24.96 4.59 6.07
N VAL A 133 23.95 4.10 6.80
CA VAL A 133 22.65 4.80 6.90
C VAL A 133 22.80 6.13 7.63
N PRO A 134 22.30 7.25 7.07
CA PRO A 134 22.42 8.57 7.68
C PRO A 134 21.95 8.58 9.14
N PRO A 135 22.63 9.29 10.04
CA PRO A 135 22.24 9.36 11.46
C PRO A 135 20.83 9.92 11.67
N ALA A 136 20.36 10.80 10.78
CA ALA A 136 19.03 11.39 10.82
C ALA A 136 17.89 10.41 10.46
N SER A 137 18.20 9.27 9.82
CA SER A 137 17.17 8.30 9.42
C SER A 137 16.70 7.50 10.64
N GLY A 138 15.38 7.46 10.84
CA GLY A 138 14.77 6.63 11.89
C GLY A 138 14.60 5.17 11.47
N VAL A 139 14.48 4.94 10.16
CA VAL A 139 14.28 3.61 9.57
C VAL A 139 15.15 3.44 8.33
N ALA A 140 15.69 2.23 8.16
CA ALA A 140 16.36 1.79 6.94
C ALA A 140 15.60 0.61 6.34
N LEU A 141 15.13 0.77 5.10
CA LEU A 141 14.46 -0.25 4.31
C LEU A 141 15.45 -0.78 3.28
N VAL A 142 15.99 -1.97 3.50
CA VAL A 142 17.04 -2.57 2.68
C VAL A 142 16.41 -3.53 1.68
N LEU A 143 16.48 -3.18 0.40
CA LEU A 143 15.96 -4.00 -0.70
C LEU A 143 17.13 -4.73 -1.37
N ILE A 144 17.06 -6.06 -1.41
CA ILE A 144 18.13 -6.91 -1.97
C ILE A 144 17.55 -7.87 -3.00
N HIS A 145 18.28 -8.10 -4.09
CA HIS A 145 17.89 -9.04 -5.14
C HIS A 145 18.67 -10.37 -5.06
N GLU A 146 19.53 -10.50 -4.07
CA GLU A 146 20.23 -11.70 -3.70
C GLU A 146 19.49 -12.41 -2.56
N PRO A 147 19.54 -13.76 -2.48
CA PRO A 147 19.02 -14.48 -1.34
C PRO A 147 19.79 -14.15 -0.05
N LEU A 148 19.10 -14.18 1.10
CA LEU A 148 19.73 -14.10 2.41
C LEU A 148 20.12 -15.50 2.88
N GLY A 149 21.38 -15.66 3.24
CA GLY A 149 21.85 -16.83 3.97
C GLY A 149 21.56 -16.70 5.46
N THR A 150 21.05 -17.76 6.06
CA THR A 150 21.01 -17.90 7.53
C THR A 150 22.24 -18.62 8.03
N ASP A 151 22.77 -18.18 9.16
CA ASP A 151 23.80 -18.90 9.93
C ASP A 151 23.24 -20.22 10.48
N GLY A 152 23.19 -21.24 9.62
CA GLY A 152 23.12 -22.63 10.06
C GLY A 152 24.53 -23.07 10.41
N GLY A 153 24.83 -23.29 11.68
CA GLY A 153 26.16 -23.66 12.21
C GLY A 153 26.76 -24.98 11.71
N GLY A 154 26.40 -25.45 10.52
CA GLY A 154 26.93 -26.66 9.90
C GLY A 154 26.85 -26.58 8.38
N GLY A 155 27.74 -25.81 7.74
CA GLY A 155 28.12 -25.89 6.31
C GLY A 155 27.05 -25.67 5.23
N HIS A 156 25.77 -25.80 5.55
CA HIS A 156 24.64 -25.64 4.65
C HIS A 156 23.88 -24.36 4.98
N VAL A 157 24.12 -23.34 4.18
CA VAL A 157 23.35 -22.10 4.21
C VAL A 157 22.02 -22.36 3.50
N THR A 158 20.93 -22.46 4.26
CA THR A 158 19.58 -22.44 3.70
C THR A 158 19.21 -21.02 3.32
N THR A 159 18.75 -20.82 2.09
CA THR A 159 18.22 -19.52 1.66
C THR A 159 16.86 -19.30 2.30
N THR A 160 16.69 -18.15 2.95
CA THR A 160 15.39 -17.77 3.51
C THR A 160 14.77 -16.65 2.69
N THR A 161 13.48 -16.80 2.41
CA THR A 161 12.63 -15.74 1.83
C THR A 161 12.06 -14.82 2.92
N THR A 162 12.40 -15.09 4.18
CA THR A 162 11.89 -14.34 5.32
C THR A 162 12.55 -12.98 5.42
N GLU A 163 11.72 -12.00 5.73
CA GLU A 163 12.17 -10.66 6.15
C GLU A 163 13.03 -10.76 7.41
N LEU A 164 14.10 -9.97 7.44
CA LEU A 164 14.92 -9.76 8.63
C LEU A 164 14.66 -8.35 9.15
N SER A 165 14.23 -8.24 10.41
CA SER A 165 14.01 -6.95 11.06
C SER A 165 14.84 -6.87 12.35
N ALA A 166 15.62 -5.81 12.49
CA ALA A 166 16.46 -5.56 13.67
C ALA A 166 16.39 -4.09 14.11
N THR A 167 16.69 -3.81 15.38
CA THR A 167 16.92 -2.43 15.84
C THR A 167 18.42 -2.23 16.08
N ILE A 168 19.04 -1.33 15.34
CA ILE A 168 20.49 -1.07 15.40
C ILE A 168 20.69 0.41 15.67
N ASN A 169 21.39 0.73 16.77
CA ASN A 169 21.63 2.11 17.20
C ASN A 169 20.33 2.94 17.30
N GLY A 170 19.25 2.32 17.76
CA GLY A 170 17.92 2.94 17.88
C GLY A 170 17.16 3.12 16.55
N LYS A 171 17.71 2.66 15.42
CA LYS A 171 17.06 2.69 14.10
C LYS A 171 16.45 1.33 13.79
N LEU A 172 15.24 1.33 13.22
CA LEU A 172 14.64 0.11 12.69
C LEU A 172 15.26 -0.22 11.33
N VAL A 173 15.86 -1.39 11.18
CA VAL A 173 16.41 -1.89 9.92
C VAL A 173 15.56 -3.06 9.47
N VAL A 174 14.99 -2.96 8.27
CA VAL A 174 14.14 -3.98 7.66
C VAL A 174 14.78 -4.43 6.35
N VAL A 175 15.19 -5.68 6.26
CA VAL A 175 15.83 -6.27 5.08
C VAL A 175 14.85 -7.17 4.35
N LEU A 176 14.64 -6.88 3.06
CA LEU A 176 13.67 -7.53 2.20
C LEU A 176 14.32 -8.18 0.98
N PRO A 177 14.46 -9.52 0.97
CA PRO A 177 14.86 -10.25 -0.22
C PRO A 177 13.73 -10.24 -1.25
N LEU A 178 13.98 -9.65 -2.41
CA LEU A 178 13.06 -9.55 -3.55
C LEU A 178 13.36 -10.58 -4.65
N SER A 179 14.45 -11.34 -4.51
CA SER A 179 14.98 -12.28 -5.50
C SER A 179 14.01 -13.37 -5.95
N HIS A 180 13.09 -13.78 -5.06
CA HIS A 180 12.15 -14.87 -5.29
C HIS A 180 10.82 -14.39 -5.91
N LEU A 181 10.64 -13.08 -6.08
CA LEU A 181 9.39 -12.50 -6.56
C LEU A 181 9.48 -12.25 -8.07
N PRO A 182 8.58 -12.86 -8.88
CA PRO A 182 8.75 -12.95 -10.33
C PRO A 182 8.52 -11.62 -11.06
N SER A 183 7.88 -10.64 -10.41
CA SER A 183 7.53 -9.36 -11.01
C SER A 183 7.76 -8.19 -10.05
N ILE A 184 8.02 -7.01 -10.60
CA ILE A 184 8.13 -5.77 -9.82
C ILE A 184 6.84 -5.47 -9.04
N HIS A 185 5.69 -5.89 -9.57
CA HIS A 185 4.41 -5.78 -8.90
C HIS A 185 4.33 -6.66 -7.64
N ALA A 186 4.76 -7.94 -7.72
CA ALA A 186 4.84 -8.81 -6.55
C ALA A 186 5.85 -8.28 -5.52
N GLN A 187 6.97 -7.71 -5.98
CA GLN A 187 7.92 -7.00 -5.13
C GLN A 187 7.25 -5.79 -4.44
N ALA A 188 6.48 -4.98 -5.16
CA ALA A 188 5.82 -3.81 -4.62
C ALA A 188 4.79 -4.19 -3.57
N GLN A 189 3.99 -5.21 -3.83
CA GLN A 189 3.06 -5.79 -2.87
C GLN A 189 3.77 -6.20 -1.58
N ARG A 190 4.90 -6.92 -1.69
CA ARG A 190 5.65 -7.38 -0.53
C ARG A 190 6.24 -6.21 0.26
N VAL A 191 6.88 -5.25 -0.41
CA VAL A 191 7.46 -4.06 0.23
C VAL A 191 6.37 -3.27 0.97
N LEU A 192 5.24 -3.00 0.32
CA LEU A 192 4.12 -2.28 0.92
C LEU A 192 3.53 -3.02 2.12
N GLN A 193 3.32 -4.33 2.00
CA GLN A 193 2.81 -5.16 3.09
C GLN A 193 3.71 -5.05 4.32
N VAL A 194 5.02 -5.14 4.14
CA VAL A 194 5.99 -5.07 5.24
C VAL A 194 5.99 -3.68 5.89
N ILE A 195 6.02 -2.61 5.10
CA ILE A 195 5.96 -1.25 5.64
C ILE A 195 4.68 -1.06 6.44
N LEU A 196 3.52 -1.48 5.91
CA LEU A 196 2.24 -1.40 6.60
C LEU A 196 2.21 -2.23 7.90
N GLN A 197 2.84 -3.41 7.90
CA GLN A 197 3.01 -4.22 9.12
C GLN A 197 3.84 -3.51 10.18
N HIS A 198 4.94 -2.84 9.80
CA HIS A 198 5.74 -2.03 10.72
C HIS A 198 5.03 -0.76 11.20
N LEU A 199 4.04 -0.27 10.46
CA LEU A 199 3.09 0.75 10.92
C LEU A 199 2.05 0.21 11.91
N GLY A 200 2.04 -1.09 12.17
CA GLY A 200 1.12 -1.75 13.09
C GLY A 200 -0.19 -2.20 12.46
N LEU A 201 -0.31 -2.17 11.12
CA LEU A 201 -1.45 -2.77 10.43
C LEU A 201 -1.30 -4.29 10.44
N VAL A 202 -2.38 -4.97 10.80
CA VAL A 202 -2.47 -6.43 10.69
C VAL A 202 -3.27 -6.82 9.43
N HIS A 203 -3.36 -8.12 9.19
CA HIS A 203 -4.18 -8.71 8.14
C HIS A 203 -5.63 -8.16 8.15
N CYS A 204 -6.22 -7.91 6.98
CA CYS A 204 -7.48 -7.17 6.85
C CYS A 204 -8.59 -7.96 6.13
N PRO A 205 -9.35 -8.80 6.82
CA PRO A 205 -10.24 -9.79 6.21
C PRO A 205 -11.52 -9.25 5.52
N PHE A 206 -11.66 -7.95 5.34
CA PHE A 206 -12.91 -7.35 4.85
C PHE A 206 -13.00 -7.18 3.33
N PHE A 207 -11.88 -6.86 2.68
CA PHE A 207 -11.83 -6.47 1.26
C PHE A 207 -10.59 -7.02 0.60
N ASP A 208 -10.57 -7.06 -0.73
CA ASP A 208 -9.31 -7.20 -1.45
C ASP A 208 -8.37 -6.03 -1.08
N CYS A 209 -7.22 -6.36 -0.52
CA CYS A 209 -6.28 -5.41 0.05
C CYS A 209 -4.88 -5.98 0.05
N VAL A 210 -3.86 -5.13 -0.09
CA VAL A 210 -2.44 -5.49 0.06
C VAL A 210 -2.13 -6.21 1.39
N MET A 211 -2.90 -5.93 2.45
CA MET A 211 -2.77 -6.60 3.76
C MET A 211 -3.32 -8.05 3.77
N ASN A 212 -3.98 -8.46 2.69
CA ASN A 212 -4.55 -9.81 2.53
C ASN A 212 -3.71 -10.75 1.69
N ALA A 213 -2.54 -10.30 1.25
CA ALA A 213 -1.53 -11.11 0.60
C ALA A 213 -1.05 -12.23 1.54
N SER A 214 -1.84 -13.30 1.69
CA SER A 214 -1.48 -14.49 2.45
C SER A 214 -1.16 -15.61 1.46
N LYS A 215 0.15 -15.80 1.26
CA LYS A 215 0.80 -16.75 0.35
C LYS A 215 0.43 -16.53 -1.13
N PRO A 216 1.37 -16.72 -2.07
CA PRO A 216 1.02 -16.84 -3.48
C PRO A 216 0.14 -18.09 -3.61
N ARG A 217 -1.17 -17.90 -3.53
CA ARG A 217 -2.15 -18.96 -3.74
C ARG A 217 -2.29 -19.06 -5.25
N ASP A 218 -1.88 -20.20 -5.80
CA ASP A 218 -1.98 -20.63 -7.19
C ASP A 218 -2.38 -19.51 -8.17
N GLU A 219 -1.36 -18.91 -8.80
CA GLU A 219 -1.45 -17.78 -9.75
C GLU A 219 -2.46 -17.99 -10.90
N ALA A 220 -3.02 -19.21 -11.05
CA ALA A 220 -3.92 -19.60 -12.12
C ALA A 220 -5.42 -19.25 -11.92
N ALA A 221 -5.89 -18.86 -10.73
CA ALA A 221 -7.33 -18.80 -10.45
C ALA A 221 -7.94 -17.42 -10.13
N SER A 222 -7.17 -16.33 -10.08
CA SER A 222 -7.72 -14.99 -9.81
C SER A 222 -6.99 -13.91 -10.61
N SER A 223 -7.25 -13.86 -11.91
CA SER A 223 -6.70 -12.91 -12.90
C SER A 223 -7.15 -11.44 -12.72
N THR A 224 -7.65 -11.04 -11.55
CA THR A 224 -8.18 -9.69 -11.29
C THR A 224 -7.59 -9.05 -10.03
N ALA A 225 -6.54 -9.64 -9.46
CA ALA A 225 -6.07 -9.31 -8.13
C ALA A 225 -5.45 -7.89 -8.10
N ARG A 226 -6.28 -6.92 -7.65
CA ARG A 226 -5.92 -5.53 -7.33
C ARG A 226 -4.99 -5.46 -6.12
N VAL A 227 -3.78 -5.92 -6.33
CA VAL A 227 -2.89 -6.41 -5.26
C VAL A 227 -2.18 -5.28 -4.51
N LEU A 228 -2.09 -4.09 -5.09
CA LEU A 228 -1.50 -2.90 -4.47
C LEU A 228 -2.53 -1.99 -3.80
N ASP A 229 -3.80 -2.41 -3.74
CA ASP A 229 -4.88 -1.59 -3.19
C ASP A 229 -4.87 -1.60 -1.65
N VAL A 230 -5.11 -0.43 -1.09
CA VAL A 230 -5.41 -0.29 0.34
C VAL A 230 -6.92 -0.10 0.47
N CYS A 231 -7.59 -1.07 1.10
CA CYS A 231 -9.02 -0.96 1.38
C CYS A 231 -9.34 0.22 2.33
N PRO A 232 -10.62 0.63 2.46
CA PRO A 232 -11.00 1.77 3.30
C PRO A 232 -10.47 1.68 4.72
N LEU A 233 -10.58 0.52 5.35
CA LEU A 233 -10.11 0.33 6.74
C LEU A 233 -8.61 0.56 6.87
N CYS A 234 -7.82 -0.06 6.01
CA CYS A 234 -6.37 0.10 6.03
C CYS A 234 -5.97 1.54 5.63
N LEU A 235 -6.68 2.15 4.68
CA LEU A 235 -6.41 3.51 4.22
C LEU A 235 -6.69 4.51 5.35
N ARG A 236 -7.76 4.28 6.12
CA ARG A 236 -8.05 5.06 7.32
C ARG A 236 -6.93 4.93 8.35
N LYS A 237 -6.45 3.72 8.63
CA LYS A 237 -5.33 3.50 9.56
C LYS A 237 -4.05 4.20 9.10
N VAL A 238 -3.72 4.11 7.81
CA VAL A 238 -2.58 4.84 7.22
C VAL A 238 -2.76 6.35 7.37
N SER A 239 -3.96 6.90 7.13
CA SER A 239 -4.23 8.33 7.31
C SER A 239 -4.12 8.82 8.76
N LEU A 240 -4.27 7.91 9.74
CA LEU A 240 -4.07 8.22 11.15
C LEU A 240 -2.59 8.12 11.54
N ALA A 241 -1.83 7.25 10.86
CA ALA A 241 -0.39 7.12 11.03
C ALA A 241 0.40 8.27 10.38
N GLN A 242 -0.15 8.89 9.34
CA GLN A 242 0.46 10.02 8.63
C GLN A 242 -0.46 11.25 8.67
N PRO A 243 -0.21 12.23 9.56
CA PRO A 243 -1.08 13.39 9.76
C PRO A 243 -1.34 14.24 8.51
N GLN A 244 -0.39 14.25 7.57
CA GLN A 244 -0.51 15.03 6.33
C GLN A 244 -1.04 14.21 5.14
N PHE A 245 -1.54 13.00 5.39
CA PHE A 245 -1.99 12.11 4.33
C PHE A 245 -3.18 12.69 3.56
N ASN A 246 -2.98 12.92 2.27
CA ASN A 246 -3.97 13.39 1.33
C ASN A 246 -4.16 12.33 0.25
N VAL A 247 -5.34 11.71 0.25
CA VAL A 247 -5.68 10.61 -0.67
C VAL A 247 -5.67 11.04 -2.15
N VAL A 248 -6.08 12.28 -2.46
CA VAL A 248 -6.07 12.80 -3.83
C VAL A 248 -4.62 13.03 -4.28
N ARG A 249 -3.78 13.61 -3.41
CA ARG A 249 -2.35 13.81 -3.70
C ARG A 249 -1.63 12.47 -3.92
N ARG A 250 -1.90 11.48 -3.07
CA ARG A 250 -1.42 10.10 -3.21
C ARG A 250 -1.73 9.54 -4.60
N TYR A 251 -2.99 9.52 -5.01
CA TYR A 251 -3.36 8.91 -6.30
C TYR A 251 -2.78 9.67 -7.49
N ASN A 252 -2.71 11.00 -7.45
CA ASN A 252 -2.05 11.78 -8.50
C ASN A 252 -0.55 11.46 -8.58
N ALA A 253 0.13 11.41 -7.43
CA ALA A 253 1.55 11.07 -7.39
C ALA A 253 1.82 9.64 -7.88
N LEU A 254 0.95 8.69 -7.51
CA LEU A 254 1.04 7.31 -8.02
C LEU A 254 0.86 7.26 -9.53
N LEU A 255 -0.13 7.99 -10.08
CA LEU A 255 -0.32 8.10 -11.53
C LEU A 255 0.96 8.57 -12.23
N VAL A 256 1.57 9.65 -11.75
CA VAL A 256 2.83 10.17 -12.32
C VAL A 256 3.91 9.10 -12.32
N VAL A 257 4.10 8.40 -11.19
CA VAL A 257 5.13 7.34 -11.08
C VAL A 257 4.86 6.17 -12.02
N VAL A 258 3.61 5.77 -12.23
CA VAL A 258 3.28 4.63 -13.12
C VAL A 258 3.15 5.03 -14.60
N THR A 259 3.07 6.32 -14.91
CA THR A 259 3.07 6.82 -16.30
C THR A 259 4.46 7.23 -16.80
N ASP A 260 5.46 7.29 -15.92
CA ASP A 260 6.81 7.72 -16.30
C ASP A 260 7.52 6.64 -17.14
N ASP A 261 7.53 6.85 -18.46
CA ASP A 261 7.98 5.90 -19.49
C ASP A 261 9.43 5.44 -19.31
N ASP A 262 10.30 6.29 -18.78
CA ASP A 262 11.72 5.97 -18.62
C ASP A 262 11.97 4.95 -17.50
N THR A 263 11.08 4.89 -16.50
CA THR A 263 11.13 3.89 -15.44
C THR A 263 10.48 2.56 -15.79
N HIS A 264 9.60 2.53 -16.81
CA HIS A 264 8.68 1.42 -17.07
C HIS A 264 8.75 0.86 -18.49
N ARG A 265 9.91 0.89 -19.17
CA ARG A 265 10.07 0.28 -20.51
C ARG A 265 9.60 -1.19 -20.62
N ASN A 266 9.43 -1.88 -19.50
CA ASN A 266 8.86 -3.23 -19.40
C ASN A 266 7.53 -3.26 -18.61
N ALA A 267 6.70 -2.21 -18.72
CA ALA A 267 5.46 -2.06 -17.97
C ALA A 267 4.61 -3.33 -18.04
N SER A 268 4.58 -4.08 -16.93
CA SER A 268 3.70 -5.23 -16.78
C SER A 268 2.25 -4.76 -16.76
N ALA A 269 1.32 -5.55 -17.30
CA ALA A 269 -0.13 -5.29 -17.23
C ALA A 269 -0.64 -4.85 -15.85
N ALA A 270 0.01 -5.31 -14.77
CA ALA A 270 -0.31 -4.91 -13.41
C ALA A 270 -0.15 -3.39 -13.11
N TRP A 271 0.75 -2.69 -13.81
CA TRP A 271 0.89 -1.23 -13.66
C TRP A 271 -0.22 -0.48 -14.38
N ASP A 272 -0.69 -1.00 -15.51
CA ASP A 272 -1.85 -0.45 -16.22
C ASP A 272 -3.12 -0.62 -15.37
N ASP A 273 -3.27 -1.75 -14.67
CA ASP A 273 -4.35 -1.97 -13.71
C ASP A 273 -4.31 -0.93 -12.58
N LEU A 274 -3.13 -0.71 -11.97
CA LEU A 274 -2.97 0.31 -10.92
C LEU A 274 -3.26 1.71 -11.45
N ARG A 275 -2.82 2.03 -12.68
CA ARG A 275 -3.07 3.32 -13.34
C ARG A 275 -4.57 3.53 -13.56
N SER A 276 -5.25 2.54 -14.13
CA SER A 276 -6.70 2.58 -14.35
C SER A 276 -7.44 2.79 -13.04
N TRP A 277 -7.10 2.00 -12.01
CA TRP A 277 -7.71 2.11 -10.70
C TRP A 277 -7.49 3.49 -10.05
N CYS A 278 -6.27 4.04 -10.08
CA CYS A 278 -6.00 5.37 -9.55
C CYS A 278 -6.82 6.45 -10.27
N THR A 279 -6.99 6.32 -11.59
CA THR A 279 -7.78 7.24 -12.41
C THR A 279 -9.26 7.21 -12.02
N GLU A 280 -9.84 6.01 -11.90
CA GLU A 280 -11.21 5.82 -11.45
C GLU A 280 -11.43 6.39 -10.04
N ARG A 281 -10.52 6.10 -9.10
CA ARG A 281 -10.63 6.58 -7.72
C ARG A 281 -10.57 8.10 -7.65
N LEU A 282 -9.67 8.71 -8.43
CA LEU A 282 -9.58 10.16 -8.50
C LEU A 282 -10.88 10.77 -9.02
N ALA A 283 -11.39 10.29 -10.16
CA ALA A 283 -12.64 10.78 -10.73
C ALA A 283 -13.80 10.70 -9.73
N PHE A 284 -13.94 9.57 -9.01
CA PHE A 284 -14.96 9.42 -7.99
C PHE A 284 -14.81 10.44 -6.83
N ILE A 285 -13.58 10.60 -6.32
CA ILE A 285 -13.31 11.50 -5.20
C ILE A 285 -13.50 12.96 -5.59
N THR A 286 -13.00 13.39 -6.76
CA THR A 286 -13.02 14.79 -7.21
C THR A 286 -14.38 15.19 -7.76
N ASP A 287 -14.94 14.39 -8.68
CA ASP A 287 -16.08 14.81 -9.49
C ASP A 287 -17.40 14.53 -8.77
N GLY A 288 -17.41 13.56 -7.85
CA GLY A 288 -18.59 13.19 -7.08
C GLY A 288 -19.74 12.63 -7.92
N ASN A 289 -19.55 12.47 -9.23
CA ASN A 289 -20.39 11.65 -10.07
C ASN A 289 -20.09 10.19 -9.69
N GLY A 290 -21.13 9.46 -9.29
CA GLY A 290 -21.02 8.04 -8.96
C GLY A 290 -20.30 7.30 -10.08
N MET A 291 -19.54 6.27 -9.70
CA MET A 291 -18.82 5.39 -10.62
C MET A 291 -19.65 5.14 -11.88
N PRO A 292 -19.10 5.24 -13.09
CA PRO A 292 -19.73 4.59 -14.23
C PRO A 292 -19.92 3.13 -13.82
N HIS A 293 -21.16 2.65 -13.83
CA HIS A 293 -21.48 1.25 -13.51
C HIS A 293 -20.88 0.35 -14.61
N SER A 294 -19.57 0.16 -14.61
CA SER A 294 -18.88 -0.78 -15.48
C SER A 294 -18.71 -2.10 -14.74
N HIS A 295 -19.32 -3.14 -15.30
CA HIS A 295 -19.17 -4.57 -14.98
C HIS A 295 -19.82 -5.07 -13.69
N GLN A 296 -21.15 -4.96 -13.60
CA GLN A 296 -21.94 -5.97 -12.91
C GLN A 296 -22.65 -6.82 -14.00
N GLU A 297 -22.06 -7.97 -14.31
CA GLU A 297 -22.65 -9.16 -14.95
C GLU A 297 -23.38 -9.01 -16.30
N ALA A 298 -22.65 -9.32 -17.38
CA ALA A 298 -23.21 -9.98 -18.56
C ALA A 298 -22.85 -11.48 -18.53
N THR A 299 -23.20 -12.15 -17.43
CA THR A 299 -23.18 -13.62 -17.32
C THR A 299 -24.46 -14.05 -16.63
N ASN A 300 -25.57 -13.96 -17.36
CA ASN A 300 -26.79 -14.76 -17.15
C ASN A 300 -27.82 -14.35 -18.20
N HIS A 301 -27.82 -15.00 -19.37
CA HIS A 301 -29.04 -15.23 -20.15
C HIS A 301 -28.84 -16.38 -21.14
N ALA A 302 -29.11 -17.59 -20.65
CA ALA A 302 -29.65 -18.69 -21.45
C ALA A 302 -30.53 -19.56 -20.54
N HIS A 303 -31.78 -19.14 -20.32
CA HIS A 303 -32.98 -20.00 -20.32
C HIS A 303 -34.23 -19.24 -19.85
N GLY A 304 -35.27 -19.28 -20.69
CA GLY A 304 -36.59 -19.78 -20.29
C GLY A 304 -37.52 -18.88 -19.47
N SER A 305 -38.44 -18.23 -20.20
CA SER A 305 -39.89 -18.13 -19.93
C SER A 305 -40.44 -17.49 -18.63
N ASP A 306 -41.20 -16.44 -18.89
CA ASP A 306 -42.50 -16.05 -18.31
C ASP A 306 -42.64 -15.67 -16.82
N GLY A 307 -43.21 -14.47 -16.64
CA GLY A 307 -44.14 -14.19 -15.54
C GLY A 307 -43.72 -13.12 -14.55
N HIS A 308 -44.45 -12.00 -14.58
CA HIS A 308 -44.54 -10.93 -13.56
C HIS A 308 -43.45 -9.85 -13.49
N ARG A 309 -43.77 -8.70 -14.12
CA ARG A 309 -43.17 -7.39 -13.88
C ARG A 309 -43.68 -6.79 -12.57
N HIS A 310 -42.84 -6.76 -11.54
CA HIS A 310 -42.92 -5.75 -10.48
C HIS A 310 -42.05 -4.55 -10.88
N ILE A 311 -42.71 -3.41 -11.11
CA ILE A 311 -42.06 -2.11 -11.35
C ILE A 311 -41.57 -1.59 -10.00
N HIS A 312 -40.29 -1.78 -9.68
CA HIS A 312 -39.63 -1.01 -8.65
C HIS A 312 -39.09 0.30 -9.25
N SER A 313 -39.84 1.38 -9.00
CA SER A 313 -39.40 2.75 -9.22
C SER A 313 -38.14 3.02 -8.38
N ARG A 314 -36.99 3.13 -9.04
CA ARG A 314 -35.72 3.57 -8.44
C ARG A 314 -35.62 5.08 -8.51
N THR A 315 -35.64 5.73 -7.34
CA THR A 315 -35.41 7.16 -7.18
C THR A 315 -33.91 7.44 -7.34
N THR A 316 -33.51 7.95 -8.51
CA THR A 316 -32.17 8.52 -8.69
C THR A 316 -32.12 9.85 -7.93
N CYS A 317 -31.32 9.93 -6.87
CA CYS A 317 -30.99 11.20 -6.24
C CYS A 317 -30.00 11.95 -7.13
N ALA A 318 -30.49 12.49 -8.25
CA ALA A 318 -29.79 13.52 -8.98
C ALA A 318 -29.66 14.73 -8.04
N VAL A 319 -28.42 15.14 -7.78
CA VAL A 319 -28.16 16.38 -7.04
C VAL A 319 -28.67 17.53 -7.90
N ASP A 320 -29.81 18.07 -7.51
CA ASP A 320 -30.44 19.21 -8.17
C ASP A 320 -29.47 20.39 -8.18
N ILE A 321 -28.92 20.68 -9.37
CA ILE A 321 -27.98 21.77 -9.65
C ILE A 321 -28.55 23.12 -9.17
N SER A 322 -29.87 23.24 -9.11
CA SER A 322 -30.58 24.41 -8.59
C SER A 322 -30.31 24.62 -7.09
N LYS A 323 -30.23 23.55 -6.29
CA LYS A 323 -29.90 23.62 -4.85
C LYS A 323 -28.44 24.01 -4.62
N LEU A 324 -27.51 23.57 -5.48
CA LEU A 324 -26.11 23.98 -5.43
C LEU A 324 -25.94 25.47 -5.75
N ARG A 325 -26.66 25.99 -6.74
CA ARG A 325 -26.70 27.43 -7.05
C ARG A 325 -27.29 28.24 -5.89
N LEU A 326 -28.34 27.74 -5.26
CA LEU A 326 -28.95 28.37 -4.07
C LEU A 326 -27.99 28.41 -2.87
N LEU A 327 -27.23 27.34 -2.66
CA LEU A 327 -26.23 27.28 -1.59
C LEU A 327 -25.08 28.28 -1.82
N LYS A 328 -24.60 28.38 -3.07
CA LYS A 328 -23.57 29.37 -3.47
C LYS A 328 -24.06 30.81 -3.27
N GLN A 329 -25.30 31.11 -3.65
CA GLN A 329 -25.91 32.42 -3.38
C GLN A 329 -26.01 32.72 -1.87
N ARG A 330 -26.42 31.74 -1.05
CA ARG A 330 -26.51 31.92 0.40
C ARG A 330 -25.15 32.16 1.06
N LEU A 331 -24.09 31.49 0.60
CA LEU A 331 -22.73 31.71 1.09
C LEU A 331 -22.21 33.10 0.72
N ASN A 332 -22.44 33.55 -0.51
CA ASN A 332 -22.07 34.90 -0.94
C ASN A 332 -22.82 35.98 -0.15
N LYS A 333 -24.10 35.77 0.15
CA LYS A 333 -24.90 36.70 0.97
C LYS A 333 -24.43 36.78 2.43
N ARG A 334 -23.89 35.69 2.99
CA ARG A 334 -23.27 35.69 4.33
C ARG A 334 -21.91 36.38 4.34
N SER A 335 -21.12 36.21 3.27
CA SER A 335 -19.82 36.89 3.10
C SER A 335 -19.98 38.42 3.02
N SER A 336 -21.02 38.91 2.33
CA SER A 336 -21.29 40.35 2.26
C SER A 336 -21.79 40.94 3.58
N HIS A 337 -22.62 40.22 4.34
CA HIS A 337 -23.05 40.65 5.68
C HIS A 337 -21.90 40.67 6.70
N ALA A 338 -20.93 39.76 6.60
CA ALA A 338 -19.78 39.73 7.50
C ALA A 338 -18.81 40.91 7.29
N ARG A 339 -18.77 41.50 6.08
CA ARG A 339 -17.95 42.69 5.79
C ARG A 339 -18.59 44.00 6.23
N GLY A 340 -19.93 44.07 6.29
CA GLY A 340 -20.67 45.28 6.69
C GLY A 340 -20.72 45.56 8.20
N ARG A 341 -20.19 44.67 9.06
CA ARG A 341 -20.16 44.84 10.53
C ARG A 341 -18.78 45.23 11.09
N ARG A 342 -17.84 45.64 10.23
CA ARG A 342 -16.50 46.11 10.63
C ARG A 342 -16.24 47.58 10.24
N CYS A 343 -17.29 48.41 10.29
CA CYS A 343 -17.17 49.86 10.23
C CYS A 343 -17.81 50.44 11.48
#